data_AF-G2YWQ6-F1
#
_entry.id   AF-G2YWQ6-F1
#
_cell.length_a   1.000
_cell.length_b   1.000
_cell.length_c   1.000
_cell.angle_alpha   90.00
_cell.angle_beta   90.00
_cell.angle_gamma   90.00
#
_symmetry.space_group_name_H-M   'P 1'
#
loop_
_entity.id
_entity.type
_entity.pdbx_description
1 polymer ?
#
loop_
_entity_poly.entity_id
_entity_poly.type
_entity_poly.pdbx_seq_one_letter_code
_entity_poly.pdbx_strand_id
1 'polypeptide(L)'
;MASPKQLTLGYNTKHPFSLISISDRTSVQNLLIALLDPLKTHFSPQKALIRVPGSTAVRFDARAAEIEGFCRPLWGLSSLLAGGGEYEGAEWWIEGLKKGTDPENEEYWGEPRDNDQRMVEMCPLGFALAVAPVFWEKLSEKERGNVETWLGNSINSKK
;
A
#
# COMPACT_ATOMS: atom_id res chain seq x y z
N MET A 1 10.21 -18.89 -6.88
CA MET A 1 10.34 -18.32 -5.53
C MET A 1 9.30 -18.99 -4.64
N ALA A 2 9.66 -19.39 -3.42
CA ALA A 2 8.68 -19.97 -2.50
C ALA A 2 7.63 -18.91 -2.13
N SER A 3 6.35 -19.27 -2.13
CA SER A 3 5.30 -18.36 -1.66
C SER A 3 5.60 -17.92 -0.23
N PRO A 4 5.50 -16.62 0.10
CA PRO A 4 5.75 -16.15 1.46
C PRO A 4 4.84 -16.90 2.43
N LYS A 5 5.41 -17.38 3.53
CA LYS A 5 4.67 -18.11 4.56
C LYS A 5 3.91 -17.12 5.43
N GLN A 6 2.61 -17.34 5.61
CA GLN A 6 1.77 -16.45 6.41
C GLN A 6 2.25 -16.44 7.87
N LEU A 7 2.31 -15.25 8.45
CA LEU A 7 2.63 -15.09 9.87
C LEU A 7 1.41 -15.52 10.70
N THR A 8 1.55 -16.64 11.43
CA THR A 8 0.53 -17.13 12.36
C THR A 8 1.02 -16.96 13.79
N LEU A 9 0.42 -16.02 14.53
CA LEU A 9 0.72 -15.78 15.93
C LEU A 9 -0.30 -16.48 16.82
N GLY A 10 0.17 -17.23 17.82
CA GLY A 10 -0.68 -17.74 18.90
C GLY A 10 -0.79 -16.72 20.04
N TYR A 11 -1.65 -16.99 21.02
CA TYR A 11 -1.89 -16.10 22.17
C TYR A 11 -0.62 -15.73 22.97
N ASN A 12 0.37 -16.62 23.02
CA ASN A 12 1.62 -16.41 23.74
C ASN A 12 2.79 -16.05 22.81
N THR A 13 2.55 -15.92 21.51
CA THR A 13 3.60 -15.60 20.54
C THR A 13 3.83 -14.09 20.54
N LYS A 14 5.05 -13.66 20.89
CA LYS A 14 5.43 -12.25 20.74
C LYS A 14 5.48 -11.89 19.25
N HIS A 15 4.84 -10.80 18.89
CA HIS A 15 4.89 -10.29 17.51
C HIS A 15 6.35 -9.90 17.15
N PRO A 16 6.86 -10.20 15.94
CA PRO A 16 8.21 -9.81 15.52
C PRO A 16 8.56 -8.34 15.79
N PHE A 17 7.65 -7.40 15.49
CA PHE A 17 7.80 -5.98 15.85
C PHE A 17 8.18 -5.74 17.32
N SER A 18 7.63 -6.50 18.28
CA SER A 18 7.85 -6.26 19.72
C SER A 18 9.16 -6.84 20.25
N LEU A 19 9.89 -7.57 19.41
CA LEU A 19 11.22 -8.09 19.71
C LEU A 19 12.33 -7.10 19.34
N ILE A 20 12.00 -6.02 18.63
CA ILE A 20 12.96 -5.04 18.14
C ILE A 20 13.12 -3.94 19.18
N SER A 21 14.32 -3.85 19.77
CA SER A 21 14.68 -2.77 20.69
C SER A 21 15.02 -1.52 19.89
N ILE A 22 14.28 -0.42 20.09
CA ILE A 22 14.50 0.84 19.38
C ILE A 22 15.63 1.61 20.06
N SER A 23 16.77 1.75 19.39
CA SER A 23 17.96 2.44 19.90
C SER A 23 18.65 3.35 18.89
N ASP A 24 18.45 3.10 17.60
CA ASP A 24 19.09 3.83 16.51
C ASP A 24 18.21 3.83 15.24
N ARG A 25 18.71 4.46 14.17
CA ARG A 25 18.03 4.52 12.87
C ARG A 25 17.72 3.12 12.32
N THR A 26 18.69 2.21 12.38
CA THR A 26 18.57 0.84 11.85
C THR A 26 17.47 0.06 12.56
N SER A 27 17.35 0.20 13.88
CA SER A 27 16.30 -0.45 14.67
C SER A 27 14.89 0.03 14.28
N VAL A 28 14.72 1.32 13.94
CA VAL A 28 13.44 1.85 13.43
C VAL A 28 13.13 1.31 12.03
N GLN A 29 14.13 1.21 11.15
CA GLN A 29 13.97 0.61 9.82
C GLN A 29 13.57 -0.87 9.92
N ASN A 30 14.24 -1.63 10.78
CA ASN A 30 13.92 -3.03 11.05
C ASN A 30 12.50 -3.20 11.62
N LEU A 31 12.08 -2.30 12.52
CA LEU A 31 10.72 -2.30 13.06
C LEU A 31 9.68 -2.18 11.96
N LEU A 32 9.89 -1.26 11.01
CA LEU A 32 8.99 -1.08 9.89
C LEU A 32 8.98 -2.29 8.95
N ILE A 33 10.15 -2.88 8.64
CA ILE A 33 10.23 -4.12 7.85
C ILE A 33 9.41 -5.24 8.51
N ALA A 34 9.50 -5.38 9.84
CA ALA A 34 8.73 -6.38 10.59
C ALA A 34 7.21 -6.13 10.60
N LEU A 35 6.76 -4.92 10.29
CA LEU A 35 5.34 -4.58 10.09
C LEU A 35 4.89 -4.81 8.64
N LEU A 36 5.77 -4.58 7.66
CA LEU A 36 5.45 -4.72 6.24
C LEU A 36 5.49 -6.18 5.77
N ASP A 37 6.44 -6.98 6.26
CA ASP A 37 6.65 -8.36 5.80
C ASP A 37 5.41 -9.27 5.90
N PRO A 38 4.61 -9.23 6.99
CA PRO A 38 3.39 -10.03 7.07
C PRO A 38 2.38 -9.71 5.96
N LEU A 39 2.39 -8.50 5.39
CA LEU A 39 1.45 -8.11 4.33
C LEU A 39 1.70 -8.86 3.02
N LYS A 40 2.92 -9.37 2.78
CA LYS A 40 3.28 -10.09 1.55
C LYS A 40 2.32 -11.25 1.25
N THR A 41 1.81 -11.94 2.26
CA THR A 41 0.87 -13.06 2.05
C THR A 41 -0.57 -12.65 1.78
N HIS A 42 -0.84 -11.35 1.86
CA HIS A 42 -2.18 -10.76 1.76
C HIS A 42 -2.39 -9.96 0.48
N PHE A 43 -1.33 -9.79 -0.32
CA PHE A 43 -1.46 -9.16 -1.62
C PHE A 43 -2.33 -9.98 -2.57
N SER A 44 -3.13 -9.28 -3.37
CA SER A 44 -3.82 -9.84 -4.52
C SER A 44 -2.85 -10.37 -5.59
N PRO A 45 -3.34 -11.19 -6.54
CA PRO A 45 -2.52 -11.69 -7.65
C PRO A 45 -1.77 -10.60 -8.40
N GLN A 46 -2.44 -9.50 -8.79
CA GLN A 46 -1.82 -8.37 -9.51
C GLN A 46 -1.25 -7.28 -8.60
N LYS A 47 -1.23 -7.53 -7.28
CA LYS A 47 -0.61 -6.68 -6.25
C LYS A 47 -1.30 -5.34 -6.00
N ALA A 48 -2.43 -5.04 -6.65
CA ALA A 48 -3.13 -3.77 -6.46
C ALA A 48 -3.87 -3.68 -5.13
N LEU A 49 -4.05 -4.79 -4.41
CA LEU A 49 -4.87 -4.85 -3.20
C LEU A 49 -4.15 -5.64 -2.11
N ILE A 50 -4.40 -5.29 -0.86
CA ILE A 50 -3.94 -6.08 0.30
C ILE A 50 -5.14 -6.44 1.18
N ARG A 51 -5.47 -7.73 1.24
CA ARG A 51 -6.59 -8.25 2.01
C ARG A 51 -6.14 -8.77 3.37
N VAL A 52 -6.18 -7.90 4.38
CA VAL A 52 -5.87 -8.28 5.77
C VAL A 52 -7.05 -9.04 6.40
N PRO A 53 -6.85 -10.26 6.95
CA PRO A 53 -7.90 -11.03 7.60
C PRO A 53 -8.46 -10.33 8.83
N GLY A 54 -9.74 -10.57 9.15
CA GLY A 54 -10.41 -10.02 10.35
C GLY A 54 -11.27 -8.78 10.08
N SER A 55 -11.21 -8.21 8.87
CA SER A 55 -12.18 -7.22 8.40
C SER A 55 -13.57 -7.88 8.22
N THR A 56 -14.43 -7.75 9.23
CA THR A 56 -15.87 -8.06 9.19
C THR A 56 -16.71 -6.79 9.14
N ALA A 57 -16.17 -5.69 8.62
CA ALA A 57 -16.86 -4.41 8.57
C ALA A 57 -17.98 -4.42 7.50
N VAL A 58 -19.21 -4.66 7.94
CA VAL A 58 -20.45 -4.68 7.12
C VAL A 58 -20.87 -3.29 6.61
N ARG A 59 -20.00 -2.27 6.71
CA ARG A 59 -20.35 -0.85 6.41
C ARG A 59 -19.72 -0.26 5.14
N PHE A 60 -18.65 -0.83 4.60
CA PHE A 60 -17.96 -0.30 3.40
C PHE A 60 -17.73 -1.38 2.35
N ASP A 61 -17.59 -0.97 1.09
CA ASP A 61 -17.20 -1.82 -0.04
C ASP A 61 -15.92 -2.61 0.31
N ALA A 62 -15.94 -3.93 0.14
CA ALA A 62 -14.80 -4.79 0.45
C ALA A 62 -13.53 -4.34 -0.30
N ARG A 63 -13.70 -3.80 -1.51
CA ARG A 63 -12.62 -3.22 -2.31
C ARG A 63 -11.97 -2.03 -1.61
N ALA A 64 -12.75 -1.17 -0.98
CA ALA A 64 -12.25 0.02 -0.29
C ALA A 64 -11.39 -0.37 0.92
N ALA A 65 -11.77 -1.40 1.67
CA ALA A 65 -10.96 -1.94 2.76
C ALA A 65 -9.64 -2.56 2.28
N GLU A 66 -9.64 -3.19 1.10
CA GLU A 66 -8.44 -3.75 0.50
C GLU A 66 -7.49 -2.67 -0.06
N ILE A 67 -8.04 -1.55 -0.54
CA ILE A 67 -7.28 -0.35 -0.92
C ILE A 67 -6.67 0.29 0.33
N GLU A 68 -7.40 0.40 1.44
CA GLU A 68 -6.85 0.83 2.73
C GLU A 68 -5.63 -0.02 3.13
N GLY A 69 -5.76 -1.34 3.00
CA GLY A 69 -4.68 -2.28 3.26
C GLY A 69 -3.44 -2.01 2.40
N PHE A 70 -3.61 -1.57 1.15
CA PHE A 70 -2.53 -1.21 0.24
C PHE A 70 -1.92 0.16 0.56
N CYS A 71 -2.77 1.17 0.72
CA CYS A 71 -2.39 2.58 0.81
C CYS A 71 -1.76 2.96 2.15
N ARG A 72 -2.34 2.53 3.29
CA ARG A 72 -1.83 2.96 4.60
C ARG A 72 -0.39 2.54 4.91
N PRO A 73 0.10 1.36 4.49
CA PRO A 73 1.52 1.02 4.58
C PRO A 73 2.46 2.01 3.88
N LEU A 74 2.00 2.77 2.88
CA LEU A 74 2.82 3.76 2.17
C LEU A 74 3.33 4.87 3.09
N TRP A 75 2.63 5.20 4.18
CA TRP A 75 3.15 6.16 5.17
C TRP A 75 4.52 5.72 5.71
N GLY A 76 4.65 4.44 6.04
CA GLY A 76 5.90 3.86 6.53
C GLY A 76 6.88 3.59 5.39
N LEU A 77 6.43 2.88 4.35
CA LEU A 77 7.28 2.46 3.24
C LEU A 77 7.95 3.66 2.55
N SER A 78 7.19 4.71 2.23
CA SER A 78 7.77 5.88 1.55
C SER A 78 8.71 6.66 2.45
N SER A 79 8.44 6.71 3.76
CA SER A 79 9.36 7.30 4.74
C SER A 79 10.68 6.52 4.84
N LEU A 80 10.63 5.18 4.77
CA LEU A 80 11.81 4.33 4.75
C LEU A 80 12.70 4.62 3.54
N LEU A 81 12.09 4.64 2.36
CA LEU A 81 12.79 4.88 1.09
C LEU A 81 13.36 6.30 1.03
N ALA A 82 12.59 7.31 1.43
CA ALA A 82 13.04 8.70 1.53
C ALA A 82 14.22 8.86 2.52
N GLY A 83 14.25 8.06 3.58
CA GLY A 83 15.32 8.03 4.57
C GLY A 83 16.58 7.26 4.15
N GLY A 84 16.66 6.77 2.91
CA GLY A 84 17.77 5.98 2.39
C GLY A 84 17.77 4.50 2.83
N GLY A 85 16.65 4.03 3.39
CA GLY A 85 16.44 2.62 3.67
C GLY A 85 15.95 1.86 2.44
N GLU A 86 16.08 0.54 2.47
CA GLU A 86 15.64 -0.34 1.40
C GLU A 86 14.59 -1.32 1.91
N TYR A 87 13.68 -1.69 1.02
CA TYR A 87 12.72 -2.76 1.26
C TYR A 87 12.46 -3.53 -0.03
N GLU A 88 12.87 -4.79 -0.06
CA GLU A 88 12.71 -5.66 -1.24
C GLU A 88 11.25 -5.71 -1.73
N GLY A 89 10.29 -5.66 -0.80
CA GLY A 89 8.86 -5.68 -1.13
C GLY A 89 8.35 -4.41 -1.80
N ALA A 90 9.12 -3.32 -1.87
CA ALA A 90 8.68 -2.05 -2.45
C ALA A 90 8.20 -2.18 -3.91
N GLU A 91 8.81 -3.08 -4.68
CA GLU A 91 8.40 -3.33 -6.07
C GLU A 91 6.93 -3.78 -6.18
N TRP A 92 6.41 -4.49 -5.18
CA TRP A 92 5.01 -4.93 -5.20
C TRP A 92 4.04 -3.77 -5.03
N TRP A 93 4.42 -2.71 -4.30
CA TRP A 93 3.61 -1.49 -4.24
C TRP A 93 3.68 -0.71 -5.55
N ILE A 94 4.83 -0.73 -6.25
CA ILE A 94 4.95 -0.07 -7.56
C ILE A 94 4.07 -0.79 -8.60
N GLU A 95 4.14 -2.12 -8.65
CA GLU A 95 3.25 -2.92 -9.51
C GLU A 95 1.78 -2.75 -9.13
N GLY A 96 1.48 -2.75 -7.83
CA GLY A 96 0.12 -2.53 -7.35
C GLY A 96 -0.43 -1.15 -7.70
N LEU A 97 0.40 -0.09 -7.66
CA LEU A 97 0.01 1.25 -8.07
C LEU A 97 -0.36 1.30 -9.56
N LYS A 98 0.44 0.66 -10.42
CA LYS A 98 0.17 0.57 -11.86
C LYS A 98 -1.16 -0.13 -12.14
N LYS A 99 -1.39 -1.27 -11.50
CA LYS A 99 -2.59 -2.09 -11.70
C LYS A 99 -3.83 -1.48 -11.06
N GLY A 100 -3.68 -0.88 -9.88
CA GLY A 100 -4.77 -0.27 -9.13
C GLY A 100 -5.31 1.00 -9.76
N THR A 101 -4.49 1.75 -10.50
CA THR A 101 -4.92 2.98 -11.18
C THR A 101 -5.30 2.78 -12.64
N ASP A 102 -5.11 1.58 -13.20
CA ASP A 102 -5.47 1.28 -14.59
C ASP A 102 -6.96 0.90 -14.72
N PRO A 103 -7.81 1.72 -15.37
CA PRO A 103 -9.24 1.46 -15.51
C PRO A 103 -9.57 0.21 -16.35
N GLU A 104 -8.62 -0.28 -17.14
CA GLU A 104 -8.78 -1.51 -17.92
C GLU A 104 -8.39 -2.77 -17.12
N ASN A 105 -7.87 -2.61 -15.90
CA ASN A 105 -7.42 -3.71 -15.08
C ASN A 105 -8.54 -4.31 -14.22
N GLU A 106 -8.56 -5.63 -14.07
CA GLU A 106 -9.51 -6.33 -13.19
C GLU A 106 -9.36 -5.92 -11.72
N GLU A 107 -8.15 -5.54 -11.31
CA GLU A 107 -7.86 -4.98 -10.00
C GLU A 107 -7.82 -3.44 -10.00
N TYR A 108 -8.55 -2.78 -10.89
CA TYR A 108 -8.77 -1.33 -10.80
C TYR A 108 -9.42 -0.94 -9.46
N TRP A 109 -8.97 0.15 -8.85
CA TRP A 109 -9.50 0.62 -7.57
C TRP A 109 -10.91 1.21 -7.68
N GLY A 110 -11.33 1.59 -8.88
CA GLY A 110 -12.57 2.30 -9.10
C GLY A 110 -12.41 3.80 -8.85
N GLU A 111 -13.39 4.55 -9.34
CA GLU A 111 -13.45 5.99 -9.16
C GLU A 111 -13.96 6.34 -7.75
N PRO A 112 -13.29 7.26 -7.02
CA PRO A 112 -13.82 7.85 -5.80
C PRO A 112 -15.18 8.51 -6.06
N ARG A 113 -16.09 8.35 -5.10
CA ARG A 113 -17.41 9.00 -5.09
C ARG A 113 -17.50 9.94 -3.88
N ASP A 114 -18.59 10.71 -3.80
CA ASP A 114 -18.83 11.57 -2.63
C ASP A 114 -18.78 10.77 -1.33
N ASN A 115 -17.95 11.22 -0.38
CA ASN A 115 -17.70 10.57 0.92
C ASN A 115 -17.16 9.12 0.81
N ASP A 116 -16.35 8.82 -0.21
CA ASP A 116 -15.75 7.49 -0.39
C ASP A 116 -14.41 7.37 0.35
N GLN A 117 -14.18 6.21 0.97
CA GLN A 117 -12.92 5.85 1.63
C GLN A 117 -11.71 6.00 0.69
N ARG A 118 -11.88 5.77 -0.62
CA ARG A 118 -10.84 5.98 -1.65
C ARG A 118 -10.24 7.40 -1.59
N MET A 119 -11.03 8.41 -1.22
CA MET A 119 -10.54 9.78 -1.06
C MET A 119 -9.54 9.90 0.11
N VAL A 120 -9.79 9.19 1.21
CA VAL A 120 -8.87 9.15 2.37
C VAL A 120 -7.55 8.50 1.97
N GLU A 121 -7.63 7.43 1.17
CA GLU A 121 -6.47 6.67 0.72
C GLU A 121 -5.63 7.38 -0.36
N MET A 122 -6.09 8.52 -0.88
CA MET A 122 -5.25 9.37 -1.74
C MET A 122 -4.14 10.08 -0.99
N CYS A 123 -4.35 10.44 0.29
CA CYS A 123 -3.33 11.11 1.10
C CYS A 123 -2.03 10.31 1.23
N PRO A 124 -2.04 9.03 1.66
CA PRO A 124 -0.81 8.23 1.69
C PRO A 124 -0.17 8.07 0.31
N LEU A 125 -0.97 7.99 -0.77
CA LEU A 125 -0.43 7.89 -2.12
C LEU A 125 0.26 9.18 -2.57
N GLY A 126 -0.38 10.33 -2.36
CA GLY A 126 0.21 11.64 -2.65
C GLY A 126 1.48 11.89 -1.84
N PHE A 127 1.49 11.49 -0.56
CA PHE A 127 2.69 11.53 0.27
C PHE A 127 3.81 10.66 -0.31
N ALA A 128 3.50 9.42 -0.71
CA ALA A 128 4.46 8.50 -1.30
C ALA A 128 5.13 9.09 -2.55
N LEU A 129 4.33 9.65 -3.46
CA LEU A 129 4.82 10.29 -4.67
C LEU A 129 5.70 11.52 -4.38
N ALA A 130 5.39 12.26 -3.31
CA ALA A 130 6.14 13.45 -2.93
C ALA A 130 7.51 13.15 -2.29
N VAL A 131 7.62 12.08 -1.49
CA VAL A 131 8.84 11.82 -0.70
C VAL A 131 9.71 10.68 -1.24
N ALA A 132 9.15 9.78 -2.05
CA ALA A 132 9.85 8.62 -2.59
C ALA A 132 9.72 8.58 -4.13
N PRO A 133 10.62 9.26 -4.88
CA PRO A 133 10.54 9.41 -6.33
C PRO A 133 10.43 8.10 -7.12
N VAL A 134 10.95 7.00 -6.57
CA VAL A 134 10.90 5.66 -7.18
C VAL A 134 9.48 5.22 -7.58
N PHE A 135 8.45 5.66 -6.84
CA PHE A 135 7.05 5.36 -7.17
C PHE A 135 6.59 6.03 -8.46
N TRP A 136 7.16 7.17 -8.83
CA TRP A 136 6.83 7.91 -10.05
C TRP A 136 7.78 7.59 -11.22
N GLU A 137 9.07 7.44 -10.91
CA GLU A 137 10.12 7.19 -11.89
C GLU A 137 9.94 5.85 -12.61
N LYS A 138 9.40 4.84 -11.93
CA LYS A 138 9.13 3.51 -12.49
C LYS A 138 7.81 3.39 -13.25
N LEU A 139 7.06 4.48 -13.40
CA LEU A 139 5.83 4.52 -14.20
C LEU A 139 6.14 4.95 -15.63
N SER A 140 5.53 4.26 -16.58
CA SER A 140 5.41 4.69 -17.98
C SER A 140 4.49 5.92 -18.11
N GLU A 141 4.49 6.54 -19.28
CA GLU A 141 3.63 7.69 -19.57
C GLU A 141 2.14 7.37 -19.40
N LYS A 142 1.68 6.19 -19.86
CA LYS A 142 0.29 5.73 -19.66
C LYS A 142 -0.02 5.60 -18.16
N GLU A 143 0.87 4.98 -17.40
CA GLU A 143 0.68 4.74 -15.97
C GLU A 143 0.67 6.04 -15.16
N ARG A 144 1.50 7.03 -15.53
CA ARG A 144 1.45 8.38 -14.92
C ARG A 144 0.12 9.05 -15.18
N GLY A 145 -0.39 9.01 -16.42
CA GLY A 145 -1.70 9.56 -16.75
C GLY A 145 -2.85 8.90 -15.98
N ASN A 146 -2.77 7.59 -15.76
CA ASN A 146 -3.72 6.84 -14.92
C ASN A 146 -3.67 7.31 -13.45
N VAL A 147 -2.48 7.42 -12.87
CA VAL A 147 -2.28 7.91 -11.49
C VAL A 147 -2.78 9.34 -11.32
N GLU A 148 -2.45 10.24 -12.25
CA GLU A 148 -2.93 11.63 -12.25
C GLU A 148 -4.45 11.70 -12.33
N THR A 149 -5.05 10.88 -13.20
CA THR A 149 -6.50 10.82 -13.34
C THR A 149 -7.14 10.39 -12.04
N TRP A 150 -6.65 9.30 -11.45
CA TRP A 150 -7.18 8.75 -10.21
C TRP A 150 -7.03 9.71 -9.02
N LEU A 151 -5.90 10.41 -8.90
CA LEU A 151 -5.64 11.36 -7.80
C LEU A 151 -6.35 12.70 -7.98
N GLY A 152 -6.37 13.24 -9.20
CA GLY A 152 -6.75 14.64 -9.45
C GLY A 152 -8.11 14.78 -10.11
N ASN A 153 -8.34 14.06 -11.20
CA ASN A 153 -9.50 14.28 -12.05
C ASN A 153 -10.77 13.65 -11.46
N SER A 154 -10.64 12.53 -10.74
CA SER A 154 -11.80 11.83 -10.18
C SER A 154 -12.50 12.56 -9.03
N ILE A 155 -11.83 13.51 -8.36
CA ILE A 155 -12.41 14.30 -7.25
C ILE A 155 -12.85 15.70 -7.72
N ASN A 156 -12.10 16.31 -8.65
CA ASN A 156 -12.34 17.69 -9.05
C ASN A 156 -13.32 17.85 -10.21
N SER A 157 -13.70 16.75 -10.88
CA SER A 157 -14.72 16.78 -11.91
C SER A 157 -16.10 16.49 -11.30
N LYS A 158 -16.85 17.55 -10.98
CA LYS A 158 -18.29 17.44 -10.73
C LYS A 158 -18.98 17.21 -12.08
N LYS A 159 -19.68 16.09 -12.23
CA LYS A 159 -20.76 16.01 -13.22
C LYS A 159 -21.99 16.77 -12.71
#